data_AF-A0A9D7LRP4-F1
#
_entry.id   AF-A0A9D7LRP4-F1
#
_cell.length_a   1.000
_cell.length_b   1.000
_cell.length_c   1.000
_cell.angle_alpha   90.00
_cell.angle_beta   90.00
_cell.angle_gamma   90.00
#
_symmetry.space_group_name_H-M   'P 1'
#
loop_
_entity.id
_entity.type
_entity.pdbx_description
1 polymer ?
#
loop_
_entity_poly.entity_id
_entity_poly.type
_entity_poly.pdbx_seq_one_letter_code
_entity_poly.pdbx_strand_id
1 'polypeptide(L)'
;MLAFVILLIAAALVPIRAAEQKIATATLSEQIKGQTTGKQRPRDDDLALYDRVIERIGKGENYYVVAAEEHRVSRYPLRPGVAVRLPTLAYLLAWLGEGGQIAASALLVLAVLAAWWRRLGEEPGGADHRMVAMALLALGASLGFNRYFFTLHELWSGMLLALAFGLHRPGRRWAAALAVAALALAIREHALPFVLLMGAMALWRRDWREGAAWGALALAFVGGLAVHLHFVAQQVLPSDAEGPDWLVLRGLSGWLSSVILSSNLRLLPHFVAGPLMVLMLLGWAGWKSAAGAFATLLQLGYGLAFMLAGRPDNYYWGAMVAPTLAMGLAWAPMALRGLATAAR
;
A
#
# COMPACT_ATOMS: atom_id res chain seq x y z
N MET A 1 1.74 22.58 19.49
CA MET A 1 2.65 23.13 18.46
C MET A 1 4.06 22.56 18.53
N LEU A 2 4.74 22.62 19.68
CA LEU A 2 6.14 22.16 19.82
C LEU A 2 6.38 20.72 19.33
N ALA A 3 5.57 19.74 19.76
CA ALA A 3 5.70 18.35 19.34
C ALA A 3 5.59 18.17 17.81
N PHE A 4 4.73 18.96 17.15
CA PHE A 4 4.56 18.92 15.71
C PHE A 4 5.80 19.46 14.98
N VAL A 5 6.37 20.57 15.47
CA VAL A 5 7.61 21.14 14.91
C VAL A 5 8.78 20.17 15.09
N ILE A 6 8.90 19.54 16.25
CA ILE A 6 9.91 18.50 16.51
C ILE A 6 9.74 17.33 15.53
N LEU A 7 8.51 16.88 15.29
CA LEU A 7 8.24 15.80 14.34
C LEU A 7 8.63 16.17 12.91
N LEU A 8 8.38 17.41 12.46
CA LEU A 8 8.81 17.88 11.14
C LEU A 8 10.34 17.89 11.02
N ILE A 9 11.05 18.40 12.03
CA ILE A 9 12.51 18.41 12.05
C ILE A 9 13.05 16.98 12.05
N ALA A 10 12.52 16.10 12.90
CA ALA A 10 12.89 14.70 12.93
C ALA A 10 12.65 14.03 11.57
N ALA A 11 11.52 14.30 10.91
CA ALA A 11 11.21 13.74 9.60
C ALA A 11 12.14 14.25 8.49
N ALA A 12 12.66 15.47 8.59
CA ALA A 12 13.65 16.01 7.65
C ALA A 12 15.05 15.39 7.83
N LEU A 13 15.40 14.96 9.05
CA LEU A 13 16.76 14.56 9.42
C LEU A 13 16.94 13.04 9.51
N VAL A 14 15.91 12.28 9.88
CA VAL A 14 16.01 10.82 10.05
C VAL A 14 16.33 10.17 8.71
N PRO A 15 17.34 9.29 8.62
CA PRO A 15 17.76 8.73 7.34
C PRO A 15 16.66 7.88 6.71
N ILE A 16 16.43 8.06 5.41
CA ILE A 16 15.73 7.06 4.59
C ILE A 16 16.72 5.96 4.25
N ARG A 17 16.40 4.74 4.65
CA ARG A 17 17.23 3.56 4.39
C ARG A 17 16.43 2.61 3.49
N ALA A 18 16.81 2.56 2.22
CA ALA A 18 16.54 1.40 1.38
C ALA A 18 17.60 0.32 1.69
N ALA A 19 17.29 -0.96 1.43
CA ALA A 19 18.37 -1.93 1.23
C ALA A 19 19.29 -1.44 0.10
N GLU A 20 20.56 -1.89 0.04
CA GLU A 20 21.49 -1.51 -1.02
C GLU A 20 20.83 -1.68 -2.40
N GLN A 21 20.34 -0.58 -2.95
CA GLN A 21 19.85 -0.55 -4.31
C GLN A 21 21.09 -0.50 -5.19
N LYS A 22 21.45 -1.64 -5.78
CA LYS A 22 22.48 -1.74 -6.83
C LYS A 22 22.16 -0.86 -8.06
N ILE A 23 21.00 -0.20 -8.09
CA ILE A 23 20.47 0.56 -9.21
C ILE A 23 20.13 1.98 -8.72
N ALA A 24 20.91 2.96 -9.18
CA ALA A 24 20.62 4.36 -8.93
C ALA A 24 19.28 4.75 -9.60
N THR A 25 18.35 5.28 -8.81
CA THR A 25 17.10 5.84 -9.35
C THR A 25 17.36 7.29 -9.72
N ALA A 26 17.21 7.65 -11.00
CA ALA A 26 17.42 9.03 -11.44
C ALA A 26 16.48 9.99 -10.71
N THR A 27 17.06 11.03 -10.12
CA THR A 27 16.35 12.13 -9.46
C THR A 27 15.50 12.91 -10.46
N LEU A 28 14.48 13.63 -9.96
CA LEU A 28 13.65 14.50 -10.81
C LEU A 28 14.50 15.50 -11.62
N SER A 29 15.58 16.02 -11.03
CA SER A 29 16.54 16.90 -11.71
C SER A 29 17.28 16.21 -12.85
N GLU A 30 17.69 14.95 -12.69
CA GLU A 30 18.39 14.19 -13.73
C GLU A 30 17.45 13.80 -14.87
N GLN A 31 16.19 13.50 -14.55
CA GLN A 31 15.13 13.24 -15.54
C GLN A 31 14.81 14.50 -16.35
N ILE A 32 14.65 15.66 -15.70
CA ILE A 32 14.40 16.95 -16.36
C ILE A 32 15.58 17.36 -17.24
N LYS A 33 16.82 17.09 -16.80
CA LYS A 33 18.03 17.39 -17.57
C LYS A 33 18.30 16.41 -18.72
N GLY A 34 17.46 15.40 -18.91
CA GLY A 34 17.63 14.39 -19.97
C GLY A 34 18.89 13.54 -19.83
N GLN A 35 19.48 13.47 -18.63
CA GLN A 35 20.76 12.78 -18.39
C GLN A 35 20.60 11.26 -18.21
N THR A 36 19.36 10.75 -18.23
CA THR A 36 19.09 9.31 -18.24
C THR A 36 19.33 8.74 -19.63
N THR A 37 20.53 8.21 -19.87
CA THR A 37 20.76 7.28 -21.00
C THR A 37 19.69 6.19 -20.92
N GLY A 38 18.98 5.92 -22.01
CA GLY A 38 17.84 4.98 -22.10
C GLY A 38 18.17 3.50 -21.86
N LYS A 39 19.08 3.18 -20.93
CA LYS A 39 19.27 1.82 -20.42
C LYS A 39 18.01 1.44 -19.64
N GLN A 40 17.32 0.40 -20.11
CA GLN A 40 16.20 -0.20 -19.38
C GLN A 40 16.65 -0.54 -17.96
N ARG A 41 15.87 -0.09 -16.97
CA ARG A 41 16.09 -0.43 -15.57
C ARG A 41 16.09 -1.96 -15.45
N PRO A 42 17.16 -2.58 -14.91
CA PRO A 42 17.17 -4.02 -14.72
C PRO A 42 16.01 -4.43 -13.82
N ARG A 43 15.49 -5.63 -14.06
CA ARG A 43 14.38 -6.18 -13.28
C ARG A 43 14.85 -6.42 -11.85
N ASP A 44 14.05 -5.96 -10.89
CA ASP A 44 14.26 -6.28 -9.47
C ASP A 44 14.13 -7.79 -9.25
N ASP A 45 15.00 -8.37 -8.42
CA ASP A 45 15.10 -9.83 -8.25
C ASP A 45 13.79 -10.45 -7.76
N ASP A 46 13.05 -9.77 -6.87
CA ASP A 46 11.76 -10.24 -6.36
C ASP A 46 10.68 -10.20 -7.46
N LEU A 47 10.70 -9.15 -8.28
CA LEU A 47 9.78 -9.04 -9.42
C LEU A 47 10.10 -10.09 -10.50
N ALA A 48 11.38 -10.32 -10.77
CA ALA A 48 11.85 -11.32 -11.72
C ALA A 48 11.49 -12.75 -11.28
N LEU A 49 11.54 -13.05 -9.98
CA LEU A 49 11.08 -14.32 -9.42
C LEU A 49 9.62 -14.56 -9.78
N TYR A 50 8.73 -13.60 -9.51
CA TYR A 50 7.31 -13.79 -9.77
C TYR A 50 6.95 -13.74 -11.26
N ASP A 51 7.72 -13.04 -12.10
CA ASP A 51 7.55 -13.12 -13.55
C ASP A 51 7.74 -14.57 -14.05
N ARG A 52 8.77 -15.28 -13.54
CA ARG A 52 9.01 -16.69 -13.89
C ARG A 52 7.92 -17.61 -13.34
N VAL A 53 7.46 -17.37 -12.10
CA VAL A 53 6.34 -18.13 -11.51
C VAL A 53 5.08 -17.99 -12.37
N ILE A 54 4.74 -16.78 -12.80
CA ILE A 54 3.57 -16.49 -13.66
C ILE A 54 3.69 -17.20 -15.00
N GLU A 55 4.87 -17.14 -15.64
CA GLU A 55 5.10 -17.79 -16.92
C GLU A 55 4.89 -19.32 -16.84
N ARG A 56 5.43 -19.96 -15.80
CA ARG A 56 5.32 -21.40 -15.58
C ARG A 56 3.90 -21.84 -15.25
N ILE A 57 3.18 -21.07 -14.43
CA ILE A 57 1.75 -21.33 -14.16
C ILE A 57 0.91 -21.17 -15.43
N GLY A 58 1.23 -20.19 -16.29
CA GLY A 58 0.60 -20.03 -17.59
C GLY A 58 0.74 -21.25 -18.51
N LYS A 59 1.75 -22.10 -18.28
CA LYS A 59 1.97 -23.38 -18.97
C LYS A 59 1.26 -24.57 -18.29
N GLY A 60 0.48 -24.33 -17.24
CA GLY A 60 -0.31 -25.35 -16.53
C GLY A 60 0.35 -25.94 -15.29
N GLU A 61 1.48 -25.40 -14.84
CA GLU A 61 2.16 -25.89 -13.63
C GLU A 61 1.45 -25.44 -12.33
N ASN A 62 1.64 -26.20 -11.25
CA ASN A 62 1.05 -25.90 -9.95
C ASN A 62 1.80 -24.74 -9.25
N TYR A 63 1.06 -23.73 -8.76
CA TYR A 63 1.64 -22.55 -8.11
C TYR A 63 2.61 -22.89 -6.98
N TYR A 64 2.24 -23.79 -6.07
CA TYR A 64 3.03 -24.04 -4.86
C TYR A 64 4.36 -24.72 -5.17
N VAL A 65 4.34 -25.68 -6.10
CA VAL A 65 5.55 -26.38 -6.57
C VAL A 65 6.51 -25.37 -7.23
N VAL A 66 6.00 -24.62 -8.20
CA VAL A 66 6.79 -23.64 -8.95
C VAL A 66 7.34 -22.54 -8.04
N ALA A 67 6.51 -21.97 -7.16
CA ALA A 67 6.94 -20.94 -6.24
C ALA A 67 8.06 -21.45 -5.32
N ALA A 68 7.94 -22.68 -4.80
CA ALA A 68 8.99 -23.27 -3.96
C ALA A 68 10.31 -23.48 -4.72
N GLU A 69 10.26 -23.98 -5.95
CA GLU A 69 11.45 -24.13 -6.80
C GLU A 69 12.12 -22.80 -7.13
N GLU A 70 11.35 -21.79 -7.55
CA GLU A 70 11.88 -20.48 -7.89
C GLU A 70 12.47 -19.75 -6.68
N HIS A 71 11.88 -19.92 -5.49
CA HIS A 71 12.47 -19.44 -4.25
C HIS A 71 13.83 -20.08 -3.98
N ARG A 72 13.98 -21.40 -4.14
CA ARG A 72 15.27 -22.09 -3.95
C ARG A 72 16.33 -21.64 -4.95
N VAL A 73 15.98 -21.58 -6.24
CA VAL A 73 16.89 -21.13 -7.31
C VAL A 73 17.36 -19.71 -7.05
N SER A 74 16.46 -18.84 -6.61
CA SER A 74 16.74 -17.43 -6.34
C SER A 74 17.29 -17.16 -4.94
N ARG A 75 17.48 -18.21 -4.12
CA ARG A 75 17.89 -18.13 -2.70
C ARG A 75 16.98 -17.24 -1.84
N TYR A 76 15.69 -17.17 -2.18
CA TYR A 76 14.66 -16.56 -1.35
C TYR A 76 14.19 -17.54 -0.26
N PRO A 77 13.77 -17.03 0.91
CA PRO A 77 13.32 -17.87 2.00
C PRO A 77 11.99 -18.56 1.67
N LEU A 78 11.83 -19.79 2.17
CA LEU A 78 10.55 -20.51 2.21
C LEU A 78 10.01 -20.65 3.63
N ARG A 79 10.80 -20.25 4.62
CA ARG A 79 10.46 -20.29 6.04
C ARG A 79 10.58 -18.88 6.62
N PRO A 80 9.59 -18.37 7.37
CA PRO A 80 8.26 -18.94 7.57
C PRO A 80 7.43 -18.93 6.28
N GLY A 81 6.38 -19.76 6.20
CA GLY A 81 5.59 -19.97 4.97
C GLY A 81 4.95 -18.69 4.39
N VAL A 82 4.77 -17.65 5.21
CA VAL A 82 4.32 -16.31 4.78
C VAL A 82 5.33 -15.57 3.87
N ALA A 83 6.54 -16.10 3.70
CA ALA A 83 7.49 -15.62 2.71
C ALA A 83 7.02 -15.89 1.27
N VAL A 84 6.21 -16.95 1.08
CA VAL A 84 5.57 -17.23 -0.21
C VAL A 84 4.29 -16.39 -0.29
N ARG A 85 4.12 -15.66 -1.39
CA ARG A 85 2.96 -14.79 -1.59
C ARG A 85 1.69 -15.59 -1.87
N LEU A 86 0.55 -14.91 -1.75
CA LEU A 86 -0.74 -15.48 -2.13
C LEU A 86 -0.80 -15.73 -3.65
N PRO A 87 -1.41 -16.83 -4.08
CA PRO A 87 -1.40 -17.24 -5.49
C PRO A 87 -2.28 -16.38 -6.40
N THR A 88 -3.27 -15.68 -5.83
CA THR A 88 -4.34 -15.04 -6.59
C THR A 88 -3.83 -14.08 -7.66
N LEU A 89 -2.86 -13.22 -7.33
CA LEU A 89 -2.34 -12.29 -8.31
C LEU A 89 -1.60 -13.02 -9.45
N ALA A 90 -0.78 -14.01 -9.14
CA ALA A 90 -0.04 -14.75 -10.17
C ALA A 90 -0.98 -15.40 -11.19
N TYR A 91 -2.05 -16.04 -10.74
CA TYR A 91 -3.08 -16.60 -11.62
C TYR A 91 -3.82 -15.53 -12.42
N LEU A 92 -4.19 -14.40 -11.80
CA LEU A 92 -4.85 -13.29 -12.51
C LEU A 92 -3.96 -12.71 -13.61
N LEU A 93 -2.66 -12.49 -13.32
CA LEU A 93 -1.72 -11.94 -14.29
C LEU A 93 -1.45 -12.92 -15.44
N ALA A 94 -1.32 -14.22 -15.13
CA ALA A 94 -1.17 -15.27 -16.14
C ALA A 94 -2.38 -15.32 -17.08
N TRP A 95 -3.60 -15.23 -16.53
CA TRP A 95 -4.84 -15.27 -17.30
C TRP A 95 -5.08 -14.01 -18.14
N LEU A 96 -4.80 -12.82 -17.59
CA LEU A 96 -5.02 -11.54 -18.28
C LEU A 96 -4.04 -11.31 -19.44
N GLY A 97 -2.81 -11.81 -19.33
CA GLY A 97 -1.70 -11.43 -20.20
C GLY A 97 -1.39 -9.92 -20.15
N GLU A 98 -0.40 -9.47 -20.90
CA GLU A 98 0.08 -8.07 -20.81
C GLU A 98 -1.02 -7.04 -21.10
N GLY A 99 -1.78 -7.22 -22.19
CA GLY A 99 -2.84 -6.30 -22.57
C GLY A 99 -3.97 -6.23 -21.54
N GLY A 100 -4.37 -7.37 -20.98
CA GLY A 100 -5.39 -7.45 -19.94
C GLY A 100 -4.94 -6.79 -18.63
N GLN A 101 -3.65 -6.91 -18.28
CA GLN A 101 -3.08 -6.22 -17.11
C GLN A 101 -3.11 -4.70 -17.26
N ILE A 102 -2.75 -4.18 -18.44
CA ILE A 102 -2.81 -2.74 -18.73
C ILE A 102 -4.26 -2.24 -18.63
N ALA A 103 -5.20 -2.96 -19.25
CA ALA A 103 -6.62 -2.61 -19.20
C ALA A 103 -7.17 -2.66 -17.76
N ALA A 104 -6.88 -3.73 -17.01
CA ALA A 104 -7.32 -3.89 -15.63
C ALA A 104 -6.78 -2.79 -14.72
N SER A 105 -5.50 -2.41 -14.87
CA SER A 105 -4.92 -1.32 -14.11
C SER A 105 -5.57 0.03 -14.46
N ALA A 106 -5.74 0.33 -15.75
CA ALA A 106 -6.39 1.56 -16.19
C ALA A 106 -7.83 1.67 -15.67
N LEU A 107 -8.60 0.58 -15.75
CA LEU A 107 -9.96 0.51 -15.20
C LEU A 107 -9.97 0.69 -13.68
N LEU A 108 -9.02 0.10 -12.95
CA LEU A 108 -8.90 0.25 -11.51
C LEU A 108 -8.58 1.70 -11.11
N VAL A 109 -7.65 2.36 -11.80
CA VAL A 109 -7.35 3.78 -11.57
C VAL A 109 -8.59 4.64 -11.81
N LEU A 110 -9.29 4.45 -12.94
CA LEU A 110 -10.50 5.20 -13.24
C LEU A 110 -11.60 4.96 -12.21
N ALA A 111 -11.76 3.71 -11.75
CA ALA A 111 -12.72 3.37 -10.70
C ALA A 111 -12.39 4.06 -9.37
N VAL A 112 -11.11 4.10 -8.98
CA VAL A 112 -10.64 4.83 -7.78
C VAL A 112 -11.01 6.31 -7.90
N LEU A 113 -10.67 6.95 -9.02
CA LEU A 113 -10.97 8.37 -9.24
C LEU A 113 -12.48 8.64 -9.22
N ALA A 114 -13.29 7.80 -9.87
CA ALA A 114 -14.74 7.95 -9.88
C ALA A 114 -15.36 7.76 -8.49
N ALA A 115 -14.90 6.77 -7.73
CA ALA A 115 -15.39 6.51 -6.37
C ALA A 115 -15.06 7.67 -5.42
N TRP A 116 -13.83 8.19 -5.49
CA TRP A 116 -13.40 9.32 -4.68
C TRP A 116 -14.02 10.64 -5.09
N TRP A 117 -14.23 10.86 -6.39
CA TRP A 117 -15.01 12.01 -6.87
C TRP A 117 -16.36 12.04 -6.17
N ARG A 118 -17.08 10.92 -6.14
CA ARG A 118 -18.37 10.82 -5.43
C ARG A 118 -18.23 10.96 -3.92
N ARG A 119 -17.22 10.32 -3.30
CA ARG A 119 -16.96 10.42 -1.85
C ARG A 119 -16.78 11.86 -1.40
N LEU A 120 -15.92 12.60 -2.08
CA LEU A 120 -15.62 14.00 -1.74
C LEU A 120 -16.84 14.91 -1.89
N GLY A 121 -17.74 14.63 -2.84
CA GLY A 121 -18.97 15.39 -3.00
C GLY A 121 -20.03 15.11 -1.93
N GLU A 122 -19.99 13.93 -1.30
CA GLU A 122 -20.97 13.50 -0.29
C GLU A 122 -20.49 13.70 1.16
N GLU A 123 -19.17 13.72 1.39
CA GLU A 123 -18.59 13.82 2.73
C GLU A 123 -18.43 15.30 3.17
N PRO A 124 -18.78 15.66 4.41
CA PRO A 124 -18.70 17.05 4.90
C PRO A 124 -17.30 17.66 4.74
N GLY A 125 -17.21 18.88 4.20
CA GLY A 125 -15.95 19.59 3.93
C GLY A 125 -15.10 19.01 2.79
N GLY A 126 -15.58 17.95 2.12
CA GLY A 126 -14.92 17.33 0.98
C GLY A 126 -15.10 18.10 -0.33
N ALA A 127 -16.29 18.67 -0.55
CA ALA A 127 -16.64 19.36 -1.79
C ALA A 127 -15.75 20.58 -2.06
N ASP A 128 -15.46 21.37 -1.03
CA ASP A 128 -14.65 22.60 -1.10
C ASP A 128 -13.22 22.34 -1.58
N HIS A 129 -12.68 21.17 -1.23
CA HIS A 129 -11.29 20.78 -1.51
C HIS A 129 -11.19 19.73 -2.63
N ARG A 130 -12.32 19.44 -3.29
CA ARG A 130 -12.45 18.29 -4.20
C ARG A 130 -11.44 18.29 -5.33
N MET A 131 -11.21 19.43 -6.01
CA MET A 131 -10.26 19.48 -7.12
C MET A 131 -8.83 19.17 -6.67
N VAL A 132 -8.40 19.81 -5.58
CA VAL A 132 -7.04 19.63 -5.03
C VAL A 132 -6.85 18.20 -4.54
N ALA A 133 -7.81 17.67 -3.78
CA ALA A 133 -7.79 16.29 -3.30
C ALA A 133 -7.75 15.29 -4.47
N MET A 134 -8.52 15.51 -5.54
CA MET A 134 -8.52 14.66 -6.72
C MET A 134 -7.21 14.72 -7.51
N ALA A 135 -6.58 15.89 -7.63
CA ALA A 135 -5.26 16.03 -8.26
C ALA A 135 -4.19 15.25 -7.47
N LEU A 136 -4.22 15.35 -6.13
CA LEU A 136 -3.32 14.63 -5.24
C LEU A 136 -3.57 13.11 -5.27
N LEU A 137 -4.83 12.68 -5.35
CA LEU A 137 -5.18 11.28 -5.54
C LEU A 137 -4.69 10.76 -6.89
N ALA A 138 -4.87 11.52 -7.98
CA ALA A 138 -4.38 11.15 -9.30
C ALA A 138 -2.85 11.02 -9.31
N LEU A 139 -2.14 11.91 -8.61
CA LEU A 139 -0.69 11.79 -8.42
C LEU A 139 -0.34 10.49 -7.68
N GLY A 140 -1.03 10.15 -6.60
CA GLY A 140 -0.80 8.89 -5.87
C GLY A 140 -1.12 7.64 -6.71
N ALA A 141 -2.26 7.67 -7.40
CA ALA A 141 -2.75 6.58 -8.24
C ALA A 141 -1.97 6.40 -9.56
N SER A 142 -1.19 7.40 -9.98
CA SER A 142 -0.39 7.34 -11.22
C SER A 142 0.60 6.16 -11.25
N LEU A 143 1.04 5.69 -10.09
CA LEU A 143 1.88 4.49 -9.98
C LEU A 143 1.20 3.23 -10.52
N GLY A 144 -0.14 3.18 -10.52
CA GLY A 144 -0.90 2.10 -11.16
C GLY A 144 -0.57 1.94 -12.64
N PHE A 145 -0.15 3.00 -13.35
CA PHE A 145 0.23 2.90 -14.76
C PHE A 145 1.67 2.42 -14.97
N ASN A 146 2.46 2.26 -13.92
CA ASN A 146 3.83 1.81 -14.04
C ASN A 146 3.89 0.29 -14.22
N ARG A 147 3.94 -0.13 -15.48
CA ARG A 147 4.03 -1.53 -15.93
C ARG A 147 5.15 -2.32 -15.25
N TYR A 148 6.25 -1.66 -14.89
CA TYR A 148 7.34 -2.30 -14.16
C TYR A 148 6.85 -2.90 -12.84
N PHE A 149 5.81 -2.37 -12.20
CA PHE A 149 5.35 -2.87 -10.90
C PHE A 149 4.11 -3.76 -10.98
N PHE A 150 3.69 -4.24 -12.17
CA PHE A 150 2.47 -5.05 -12.27
C PHE A 150 2.55 -6.38 -11.51
N THR A 151 3.74 -6.96 -11.36
CA THR A 151 3.94 -8.18 -10.57
C THR A 151 3.96 -7.91 -9.05
N LEU A 152 3.99 -6.64 -8.64
CA LEU A 152 4.02 -6.23 -7.24
C LEU A 152 2.61 -6.27 -6.65
N HIS A 153 2.44 -7.05 -5.58
CA HIS A 153 1.13 -7.31 -5.01
C HIS A 153 0.54 -6.08 -4.30
N GLU A 154 1.40 -5.30 -3.67
CA GLU A 154 1.06 -4.07 -2.95
C GLU A 154 0.53 -2.99 -3.88
N LEU A 155 0.94 -2.97 -5.16
CA LEU A 155 0.42 -2.02 -6.13
C LEU A 155 -1.08 -2.24 -6.35
N TRP A 156 -1.47 -3.48 -6.65
CA TRP A 156 -2.87 -3.85 -6.88
C TRP A 156 -3.69 -3.76 -5.61
N SER A 157 -3.19 -4.33 -4.51
CA SER A 157 -3.90 -4.35 -3.23
C SER A 157 -4.09 -2.94 -2.69
N GLY A 158 -3.06 -2.07 -2.73
CA GLY A 158 -3.16 -0.67 -2.32
C GLY A 158 -4.18 0.13 -3.14
N MET A 159 -4.23 -0.08 -4.46
CA MET A 159 -5.24 0.55 -5.33
C MET A 159 -6.65 0.02 -5.07
N LEU A 160 -6.82 -1.28 -4.81
CA LEU A 160 -8.11 -1.86 -4.39
C LEU A 160 -8.54 -1.33 -3.02
N LEU A 161 -7.63 -1.14 -2.07
CA LEU A 161 -7.95 -0.49 -0.79
C LEU A 161 -8.37 0.97 -0.98
N ALA A 162 -7.71 1.71 -1.86
CA ALA A 162 -8.11 3.06 -2.21
C ALA A 162 -9.53 3.09 -2.82
N LEU A 163 -9.87 2.12 -3.67
CA LEU A 163 -11.22 1.96 -4.24
C LEU A 163 -12.23 1.59 -3.16
N ALA A 164 -11.94 0.58 -2.33
CA ALA A 164 -12.80 0.13 -1.25
C ALA A 164 -13.11 1.29 -0.30
N PHE A 165 -12.10 2.09 0.05
CA PHE A 165 -12.29 3.28 0.88
C PHE A 165 -13.16 4.35 0.20
N GLY A 166 -12.92 4.63 -1.08
CA GLY A 166 -13.74 5.58 -1.84
C GLY A 166 -15.20 5.15 -2.00
N LEU A 167 -15.46 3.85 -2.07
CA LEU A 167 -16.81 3.26 -2.17
C LEU A 167 -17.55 3.22 -0.84
N HIS A 168 -16.83 3.09 0.27
CA HIS A 168 -17.41 2.90 1.60
C HIS A 168 -18.27 4.09 2.03
N ARG A 169 -19.51 3.80 2.49
CA ARG A 169 -20.38 4.74 3.19
C ARG A 169 -20.90 4.10 4.48
N PRO A 170 -20.49 4.63 5.66
CA PRO A 170 -20.95 4.14 6.95
C PRO A 170 -22.48 3.99 7.01
N GLY A 171 -22.97 2.84 7.48
CA GLY A 171 -24.40 2.59 7.74
C GLY A 171 -25.33 2.56 6.53
N ARG A 172 -24.81 2.61 5.29
CA ARG A 172 -25.65 2.62 4.07
C ARG A 172 -25.12 1.73 2.96
N ARG A 173 -23.92 2.04 2.43
CA ARG A 173 -23.36 1.41 1.22
C ARG A 173 -21.95 0.91 1.53
N TRP A 174 -21.85 -0.26 2.13
CA TRP A 174 -20.57 -0.90 2.45
C TRP A 174 -20.33 -2.21 1.68
N ALA A 175 -21.34 -2.82 1.07
CA ALA A 175 -21.20 -4.12 0.40
C ALA A 175 -20.18 -4.11 -0.75
N ALA A 176 -20.19 -3.07 -1.59
CA ALA A 176 -19.20 -2.94 -2.67
C ALA A 176 -17.78 -2.73 -2.11
N ALA A 177 -17.63 -1.96 -1.03
CA ALA A 177 -16.35 -1.78 -0.36
C ALA A 177 -15.84 -3.09 0.24
N LEU A 178 -16.73 -3.90 0.84
CA LEU A 178 -16.42 -5.21 1.39
C LEU A 178 -15.93 -6.17 0.29
N ALA A 179 -16.63 -6.22 -0.85
CA ALA A 179 -16.24 -7.06 -1.98
C ALA A 179 -14.87 -6.65 -2.55
N VAL A 180 -14.61 -5.35 -2.73
CA VAL A 180 -13.32 -4.86 -3.22
C VAL A 180 -12.21 -5.11 -2.20
N ALA A 181 -12.46 -4.96 -0.89
CA ALA A 181 -11.50 -5.29 0.15
C ALA A 181 -11.21 -6.80 0.23
N ALA A 182 -12.20 -7.65 -0.07
CA ALA A 182 -11.99 -9.09 -0.18
C ALA A 182 -11.04 -9.43 -1.34
N LEU A 183 -11.17 -8.76 -2.49
CA LEU A 183 -10.21 -8.88 -3.59
C LEU A 183 -8.80 -8.41 -3.19
N ALA A 184 -8.71 -7.29 -2.46
CA ALA A 184 -7.44 -6.79 -1.95
C ALA A 184 -6.74 -7.79 -1.01
N LEU A 185 -7.50 -8.43 -0.13
CA LEU A 185 -7.04 -9.49 0.77
C LEU A 185 -6.62 -10.75 0.04
N ALA A 186 -7.37 -11.17 -0.98
CA ALA A 186 -7.01 -12.33 -1.80
C ALA A 186 -5.66 -12.14 -2.51
N ILE A 187 -5.34 -10.89 -2.88
CA ILE A 187 -4.04 -10.55 -3.47
C ILE A 187 -2.96 -10.40 -2.39
N ARG A 188 -3.25 -9.75 -1.27
CA ARG A 188 -2.23 -9.43 -0.27
C ARG A 188 -2.79 -9.42 1.15
N GLU A 189 -2.13 -10.16 2.02
CA GLU A 189 -2.39 -10.24 3.45
C GLU A 189 -2.22 -8.89 4.17
N HIS A 190 -1.38 -8.00 3.62
CA HIS A 190 -1.20 -6.64 4.12
C HIS A 190 -2.46 -5.79 4.06
N ALA A 191 -3.52 -6.21 3.34
CA ALA A 191 -4.81 -5.53 3.37
C ALA A 191 -5.60 -5.75 4.68
N LEU A 192 -5.21 -6.73 5.51
CA LEU A 192 -5.94 -7.08 6.72
C LEU A 192 -6.12 -5.92 7.72
N PRO A 193 -5.11 -5.06 8.00
CA PRO A 193 -5.29 -3.91 8.89
C PRO A 193 -6.41 -2.96 8.45
N PHE A 194 -6.62 -2.79 7.14
CA PHE A 194 -7.74 -1.99 6.62
C PHE A 194 -9.09 -2.62 6.96
N VAL A 195 -9.23 -3.92 6.75
CA VAL A 195 -10.45 -4.69 7.03
C VAL A 195 -10.76 -4.69 8.53
N LEU A 196 -9.75 -4.88 9.36
CA LEU A 196 -9.89 -4.83 10.82
C LEU A 196 -10.30 -3.43 11.29
N LEU A 197 -9.71 -2.37 10.74
CA LEU A 197 -10.08 -1.00 11.08
C LEU A 197 -11.52 -0.67 10.64
N MET A 198 -11.94 -1.12 9.46
CA MET A 198 -13.33 -0.97 9.00
C MET A 198 -14.31 -1.66 9.95
N GLY A 199 -14.02 -2.90 10.34
CA GLY A 199 -14.81 -3.64 11.32
C GLY A 199 -14.84 -2.94 12.68
N ALA A 200 -13.69 -2.53 13.21
CA ALA A 200 -13.59 -1.83 14.49
C ALA A 200 -14.40 -0.53 14.50
N MET A 201 -14.31 0.28 13.43
CA MET A 201 -15.08 1.51 13.32
C MET A 201 -16.58 1.26 13.13
N ALA A 202 -16.98 0.18 12.45
CA ALA A 202 -18.39 -0.21 12.34
C ALA A 202 -18.96 -0.61 13.71
N LEU A 203 -18.23 -1.44 14.46
CA LEU A 203 -18.59 -1.84 15.83
C LEU A 203 -18.64 -0.63 16.78
N TRP A 204 -17.70 0.30 16.65
CA TRP A 204 -17.70 1.56 17.42
C TRP A 204 -18.97 2.39 17.18
N ARG A 205 -19.45 2.44 15.93
CA ARG A 205 -20.73 3.08 15.56
C ARG A 205 -21.96 2.25 15.95
N ARG A 206 -21.76 1.07 16.58
CA ARG A 206 -22.80 0.08 16.90
C ARG A 206 -23.54 -0.45 15.68
N ASP A 207 -22.93 -0.39 14.50
CA ASP A 207 -23.45 -1.05 13.29
C ASP A 207 -22.98 -2.51 13.30
N TRP A 208 -23.69 -3.33 14.07
CA TRP A 208 -23.36 -4.76 14.23
C TRP A 208 -23.41 -5.54 12.93
N ARG A 209 -24.26 -5.12 11.97
CA ARG A 209 -24.38 -5.78 10.66
C ARG A 209 -23.12 -5.54 9.83
N GLU A 210 -22.71 -4.28 9.72
CA GLU A 210 -21.48 -3.92 9.04
C GLU A 210 -20.25 -4.53 9.75
N GLY A 211 -20.20 -4.43 11.08
CA GLY A 211 -19.11 -4.99 11.89
C GLY A 211 -18.98 -6.50 11.74
N ALA A 212 -20.10 -7.24 11.77
CA ALA A 212 -20.10 -8.69 11.55
C ALA A 212 -19.66 -9.06 10.13
N ALA A 213 -20.01 -8.27 9.11
CA ALA A 213 -19.59 -8.54 7.73
C ALA A 213 -18.07 -8.38 7.55
N TRP A 214 -17.48 -7.31 8.10
CA TRP A 214 -16.01 -7.13 8.09
C TRP A 214 -15.30 -8.20 8.94
N GLY A 215 -15.87 -8.56 10.08
CA GLY A 215 -15.35 -9.65 10.93
C GLY A 215 -15.38 -11.01 10.23
N ALA A 216 -16.48 -11.34 9.56
CA ALA A 216 -16.62 -12.56 8.77
C ALA A 216 -15.61 -12.60 7.62
N LEU A 217 -15.38 -11.47 6.93
CA LEU A 217 -14.34 -11.38 5.90
C LEU A 217 -12.94 -11.64 6.48
N ALA A 218 -12.62 -11.06 7.64
CA ALA A 218 -11.33 -11.30 8.30
C ALA A 218 -11.15 -12.77 8.68
N LEU A 219 -12.19 -13.41 9.25
CA LEU A 219 -12.17 -14.83 9.61
C LEU A 219 -12.04 -15.75 8.39
N ALA A 220 -12.78 -15.46 7.32
CA ALA A 220 -12.68 -16.20 6.07
C ALA A 220 -11.28 -16.09 5.47
N PHE A 221 -10.67 -14.89 5.52
CA PHE A 221 -9.30 -14.69 5.07
C PHE A 221 -8.29 -15.47 5.93
N VAL A 222 -8.41 -15.46 7.26
CA VAL A 222 -7.54 -16.26 8.14
C VAL A 222 -7.64 -17.75 7.83
N GLY A 223 -8.85 -18.26 7.59
CA GLY A 223 -9.05 -19.64 7.14
C GLY A 223 -8.38 -19.93 5.80
N GLY A 224 -8.53 -19.03 4.80
CA GLY A 224 -7.87 -19.14 3.50
C GLY A 224 -6.35 -19.07 3.60
N LEU A 225 -5.81 -18.20 4.46
CA LEU A 225 -4.38 -18.11 4.72
C LEU A 225 -3.84 -19.38 5.38
N ALA A 226 -4.58 -19.99 6.30
CA ALA A 226 -4.19 -21.26 6.90
C ALA A 226 -4.11 -22.39 5.84
N VAL A 227 -5.06 -22.43 4.89
CA VAL A 227 -5.03 -23.36 3.75
C VAL A 227 -3.82 -23.08 2.85
N HIS A 228 -3.55 -21.82 2.53
CA HIS A 228 -2.37 -21.42 1.76
C HIS A 228 -1.07 -21.90 2.45
N LEU A 229 -0.93 -21.62 3.74
CA LEU A 229 0.23 -22.03 4.53
C LEU A 229 0.37 -23.55 4.64
N HIS A 230 -0.74 -24.29 4.68
CA HIS A 230 -0.73 -25.75 4.64
C HIS A 230 -0.10 -26.26 3.33
N PHE A 231 -0.50 -25.72 2.18
CA PHE A 231 0.09 -26.10 0.89
C PHE A 231 1.55 -25.67 0.76
N VAL A 232 1.93 -24.50 1.27
CA VAL A 232 3.33 -24.09 1.31
C VAL A 232 4.14 -25.07 2.17
N ALA A 233 3.64 -25.45 3.36
CA ALA A 233 4.32 -26.36 4.25
C ALA A 233 4.59 -27.75 3.62
N GLN A 234 3.72 -28.23 2.73
CA GLN A 234 3.95 -29.46 1.97
C GLN A 234 5.14 -29.36 1.01
N GLN A 235 5.54 -28.15 0.62
CA GLN A 235 6.67 -27.91 -0.27
C GLN A 235 7.97 -27.65 0.48
N VAL A 236 7.94 -27.29 1.78
CA VAL A 236 9.11 -26.88 2.55
C VAL A 236 9.99 -28.07 2.92
N LEU A 237 11.28 -27.94 2.69
CA LEU A 237 12.33 -28.89 3.09
C LEU A 237 13.14 -28.34 4.28
N PRO A 238 13.74 -29.23 5.11
CA PRO A 238 14.62 -28.78 6.20
C PRO A 238 15.82 -27.95 5.76
N SER A 239 16.29 -28.16 4.52
CA SER A 239 17.40 -27.44 3.90
C SER A 239 17.02 -26.06 3.31
N ASP A 240 15.73 -25.72 3.28
CA ASP A 240 15.29 -24.46 2.70
C ASP A 240 15.68 -23.26 3.57
N ALA A 241 15.99 -22.15 2.91
CA ALA A 241 16.44 -20.93 3.57
C ALA A 241 15.37 -20.39 4.54
N GLU A 242 15.83 -20.07 5.75
CA GLU A 242 15.07 -19.34 6.75
C GLU A 242 15.24 -17.84 6.52
N GLY A 243 14.11 -17.14 6.47
CA GLY A 243 14.05 -15.71 6.32
C GLY A 243 14.44 -15.02 7.61
N PRO A 244 15.02 -13.81 7.52
CA PRO A 244 15.33 -13.01 8.70
C PRO A 244 14.06 -12.55 9.42
N ASP A 245 14.23 -12.14 10.67
CA ASP A 245 13.15 -11.67 11.54
C ASP A 245 12.34 -10.52 10.91
N TRP A 246 11.02 -10.59 11.09
CA TRP A 246 10.10 -9.55 10.63
C TRP A 246 10.04 -8.35 11.57
N LEU A 247 10.25 -8.57 12.88
CA LEU A 247 10.26 -7.52 13.91
C LEU A 247 11.66 -6.89 13.98
N VAL A 248 11.79 -5.64 13.53
CA VAL A 248 13.09 -4.98 13.34
C VAL A 248 13.19 -3.59 13.98
N LEU A 249 12.09 -3.05 14.52
CA LEU A 249 12.04 -1.79 15.29
C LEU A 249 12.77 -0.61 14.64
N ARG A 250 12.48 -0.36 13.36
CA ARG A 250 13.10 0.71 12.54
C ARG A 250 12.68 2.14 12.93
N GLY A 251 11.65 2.29 13.77
CA GLY A 251 11.16 3.60 14.22
C GLY A 251 10.73 4.49 13.06
N LEU A 252 10.88 5.81 13.22
CA LEU A 252 10.48 6.80 12.21
C LEU A 252 11.12 6.57 10.82
N SER A 253 12.35 6.04 10.77
CA SER A 253 13.02 5.69 9.52
C SER A 253 12.26 4.62 8.75
N GLY A 254 11.71 3.61 9.44
CA GLY A 254 10.91 2.55 8.84
C GLY A 254 9.65 3.09 8.17
N TRP A 255 8.91 3.94 8.87
CA TRP A 255 7.71 4.57 8.33
C TRP A 255 8.02 5.43 7.09
N LEU A 256 8.98 6.37 7.22
CA LEU A 256 9.35 7.28 6.15
C LEU A 256 9.87 6.52 4.93
N SER A 257 10.78 5.56 5.12
CA SER A 257 11.39 4.83 4.02
C SER A 257 10.36 4.03 3.23
N SER A 258 9.45 3.33 3.91
CA SER A 258 8.43 2.51 3.23
C SER A 258 7.50 3.36 2.36
N VAL A 259 7.03 4.49 2.88
CA VAL A 259 6.08 5.34 2.15
C VAL A 259 6.79 6.16 1.06
N ILE A 260 7.93 6.76 1.36
CA ILE A 260 8.60 7.69 0.43
C ILE A 260 9.13 6.93 -0.78
N LEU A 261 9.82 5.81 -0.57
CA LEU A 261 10.40 5.01 -1.66
C LEU A 261 9.34 4.34 -2.55
N SER A 262 8.13 4.12 -2.01
CA SER A 262 7.01 3.47 -2.70
C SER A 262 5.99 4.43 -3.29
N SER A 263 6.25 5.74 -3.22
CA SER A 263 5.36 6.78 -3.73
C SER A 263 6.12 7.74 -4.63
N ASN A 264 5.42 8.72 -5.22
CA ASN A 264 6.08 9.78 -5.98
C ASN A 264 6.91 10.74 -5.11
N LEU A 265 6.87 10.60 -3.77
CA LEU A 265 7.76 11.33 -2.87
C LEU A 265 9.23 10.98 -3.07
N ARG A 266 9.55 9.79 -3.61
CA ARG A 266 10.94 9.39 -3.95
C ARG A 266 11.64 10.35 -4.92
N LEU A 267 10.87 11.18 -5.64
CA LEU A 267 11.39 12.16 -6.58
C LEU A 267 11.84 13.46 -5.90
N LEU A 268 11.45 13.67 -4.64
CA LEU A 268 11.77 14.87 -3.87
C LEU A 268 13.04 14.66 -3.05
N PRO A 269 13.81 15.73 -2.76
CA PRO A 269 14.86 15.67 -1.77
C PRO A 269 14.32 15.20 -0.41
N HIS A 270 15.08 14.35 0.29
CA HIS A 270 14.66 13.73 1.54
C HIS A 270 14.15 14.74 2.58
N PHE A 271 14.90 15.84 2.77
CA PHE A 271 14.55 16.91 3.71
C PHE A 271 13.21 17.60 3.42
N VAL A 272 12.65 17.41 2.21
CA VAL A 272 11.29 17.84 1.83
C VAL A 272 10.29 16.70 1.95
N ALA A 273 10.63 15.51 1.46
CA ALA A 273 9.74 14.35 1.43
C ALA A 273 9.26 13.95 2.83
N GLY A 274 10.16 13.93 3.81
CA GLY A 274 9.83 13.56 5.19
C GLY A 274 8.80 14.49 5.84
N PRO A 275 9.07 15.80 5.94
CA PRO A 275 8.11 16.78 6.44
C PRO A 275 6.78 16.77 5.67
N LEU A 276 6.83 16.58 4.35
CA LEU A 276 5.63 16.52 3.53
C LEU A 276 4.72 15.33 3.90
N MET A 277 5.31 14.18 4.24
CA MET A 277 4.55 13.02 4.73
C MET A 277 3.82 13.32 6.04
N VAL A 278 4.47 14.05 6.96
CA VAL A 278 3.86 14.49 8.22
C VAL A 278 2.71 15.48 7.95
N LEU A 279 2.87 16.38 6.98
CA LEU A 279 1.81 17.32 6.55
C LEU A 279 0.62 16.60 5.90
N MET A 280 0.88 15.57 5.09
CA MET A 280 -0.17 14.71 4.53
C MET A 280 -1.01 14.07 5.63
N LEU A 281 -0.37 13.51 6.66
CA LEU A 281 -1.08 12.92 7.81
C LEU A 281 -1.83 13.99 8.61
N LEU A 282 -1.20 15.13 8.89
CA LEU A 282 -1.84 16.23 9.61
C LEU A 282 -3.12 16.69 8.88
N GLY A 283 -3.07 16.79 7.56
CA GLY A 283 -4.22 17.19 6.77
C GLY A 283 -5.35 16.17 6.81
N TRP A 284 -5.05 14.86 6.75
CA TRP A 284 -6.06 13.81 7.02
C TRP A 284 -6.71 13.97 8.40
N ALA A 285 -5.91 14.26 9.44
CA ALA A 285 -6.42 14.52 10.79
C ALA A 285 -7.22 15.82 10.91
N GLY A 286 -6.93 16.80 10.05
CA GLY A 286 -7.65 18.06 9.97
C GLY A 286 -9.00 17.98 9.25
N TRP A 287 -9.22 16.95 8.44
CA TRP A 287 -10.51 16.74 7.80
C TRP A 287 -11.52 16.19 8.81
N LYS A 288 -12.35 17.07 9.36
CA LYS A 288 -13.36 16.75 10.40
C LYS A 288 -14.54 15.95 9.84
N SER A 289 -14.29 14.72 9.44
CA SER A 289 -15.27 13.80 8.86
C SER A 289 -14.97 12.35 9.26
N ALA A 290 -15.90 11.43 8.99
CA ALA A 290 -15.68 10.01 9.25
C ALA A 290 -14.57 9.46 8.33
N ALA A 291 -14.49 9.97 7.09
CA ALA A 291 -13.39 9.66 6.18
C ALA A 291 -12.04 10.13 6.75
N GLY A 292 -11.95 11.36 7.25
CA GLY A 292 -10.71 11.91 7.81
C GLY A 292 -10.23 11.12 9.02
N ALA A 293 -11.13 10.78 9.94
CA ALA A 293 -10.82 9.94 11.10
C ALA A 293 -10.32 8.54 10.69
N PHE A 294 -11.03 7.87 9.78
CA PHE A 294 -10.62 6.55 9.27
C PHE A 294 -9.24 6.61 8.61
N ALA A 295 -9.03 7.56 7.70
CA ALA A 295 -7.76 7.71 7.00
C ALA A 295 -6.61 7.99 7.96
N THR A 296 -6.82 8.85 8.96
CA THR A 296 -5.80 9.17 9.97
C THR A 296 -5.38 7.91 10.73
N LEU A 297 -6.35 7.13 11.23
CA LEU A 297 -6.09 5.89 11.94
C LEU A 297 -5.44 4.84 11.04
N LEU A 298 -5.85 4.73 9.78
CA LEU A 298 -5.27 3.82 8.81
C LEU A 298 -3.80 4.16 8.57
N GLN A 299 -3.51 5.41 8.26
CA GLN A 299 -2.15 5.87 7.93
C GLN A 299 -1.22 5.78 9.14
N LEU A 300 -1.71 6.09 10.36
CA LEU A 300 -0.97 5.86 11.60
C LEU A 300 -0.74 4.38 11.87
N GLY A 301 -1.75 3.52 11.64
CA GLY A 301 -1.66 2.09 11.84
C GLY A 301 -0.61 1.43 10.95
N TYR A 302 -0.63 1.73 9.64
CA TYR A 302 0.44 1.28 8.73
C TYR A 302 1.78 1.93 9.06
N GLY A 303 1.80 3.21 9.43
CA GLY A 303 3.01 3.89 9.86
C GLY A 303 3.67 3.16 11.04
N LEU A 304 2.90 2.87 12.08
CA LEU A 304 3.34 2.08 13.23
C LEU A 304 3.80 0.68 12.81
N ALA A 305 3.06 -0.01 11.96
CA ALA A 305 3.46 -1.31 11.44
C ALA A 305 4.84 -1.25 10.76
N PHE A 306 5.11 -0.22 9.96
CA PHE A 306 6.41 -0.02 9.30
C PHE A 306 7.53 0.44 10.26
N MET A 307 7.18 1.07 11.39
CA MET A 307 8.16 1.35 12.44
C MET A 307 8.60 0.09 13.18
N LEU A 308 7.69 -0.88 13.34
CA LEU A 308 7.93 -2.08 14.13
C LEU A 308 8.46 -3.23 13.28
N ALA A 309 7.91 -3.41 12.08
CA ALA A 309 8.10 -4.57 11.23
C ALA A 309 8.47 -4.18 9.79
N GLY A 310 9.08 -5.13 9.09
CA GLY A 310 9.47 -4.98 7.69
C GLY A 310 10.86 -4.38 7.53
N ARG A 311 11.69 -5.08 6.78
CA ARG A 311 13.12 -4.78 6.58
C ARG A 311 13.29 -3.66 5.53
N PRO A 312 14.51 -3.08 5.39
CA PRO A 312 14.75 -2.02 4.40
C PRO A 312 14.43 -2.40 2.95
N ASP A 313 14.53 -3.68 2.60
CA ASP A 313 14.11 -4.27 1.31
C ASP A 313 12.59 -4.35 1.14
N ASN A 314 11.82 -4.31 2.24
CA ASN A 314 10.36 -4.31 2.21
C ASN A 314 9.74 -2.90 2.08
N TYR A 315 10.50 -1.92 1.57
CA TYR A 315 9.98 -0.55 1.44
C TYR A 315 8.67 -0.51 0.64
N TYR A 316 8.52 -1.40 -0.35
CA TYR A 316 7.35 -1.52 -1.23
C TYR A 316 6.02 -1.74 -0.49
N TRP A 317 6.03 -2.15 0.79
CA TRP A 317 4.84 -2.21 1.64
C TRP A 317 4.10 -0.86 1.75
N GLY A 318 4.81 0.26 1.63
CA GLY A 318 4.18 1.58 1.63
C GLY A 318 3.20 1.81 0.48
N ALA A 319 3.27 1.04 -0.61
CA ALA A 319 2.33 1.13 -1.72
C ALA A 319 0.88 0.77 -1.32
N MET A 320 0.69 0.06 -0.19
CA MET A 320 -0.64 -0.25 0.36
C MET A 320 -1.47 1.01 0.69
N VAL A 321 -0.80 2.12 1.03
CA VAL A 321 -1.45 3.36 1.49
C VAL A 321 -1.06 4.60 0.71
N ALA A 322 -0.03 4.50 -0.13
CA ALA A 322 0.44 5.59 -0.98
C ALA A 322 -0.63 6.25 -1.86
N PRO A 323 -1.61 5.51 -2.47
CA PRO A 323 -2.54 6.13 -3.42
C PRO A 323 -3.37 7.27 -2.81
N THR A 324 -3.81 7.16 -1.56
CA THR A 324 -4.67 8.15 -0.91
C THR A 324 -3.91 9.10 0.00
N LEU A 325 -2.68 8.77 0.41
CA LEU A 325 -1.94 9.55 1.41
C LEU A 325 -1.82 11.03 1.03
N ALA A 326 -1.44 11.32 -0.21
CA ALA A 326 -1.20 12.69 -0.67
C ALA A 326 -2.43 13.60 -0.57
N MET A 327 -3.64 13.03 -0.66
CA MET A 327 -4.90 13.79 -0.56
C MET A 327 -5.00 14.60 0.72
N GLY A 328 -4.39 14.12 1.82
CA GLY A 328 -4.42 14.81 3.10
C GLY A 328 -3.93 16.26 3.00
N LEU A 329 -2.99 16.57 2.10
CA LEU A 329 -2.50 17.93 1.88
C LEU A 329 -3.60 18.93 1.51
N ALA A 330 -4.72 18.48 0.94
CA ALA A 330 -5.84 19.34 0.63
C ALA A 330 -6.42 20.04 1.90
N TRP A 331 -6.33 19.41 3.07
CA TRP A 331 -6.80 19.95 4.35
C TRP A 331 -5.67 20.39 5.30
N ALA A 332 -4.40 20.21 4.92
CA ALA A 332 -3.25 20.61 5.73
C ALA A 332 -3.25 22.11 6.10
N PRO A 333 -3.61 23.06 5.20
CA PRO A 333 -3.66 24.48 5.57
C PRO A 333 -4.67 24.77 6.69
N MET A 334 -5.82 24.11 6.68
CA MET A 334 -6.84 24.27 7.73
C MET A 334 -6.36 23.66 9.05
N ALA A 335 -5.74 22.48 9.00
CA ALA A 335 -5.18 21.80 10.16
C ALA A 335 -4.09 22.64 10.85
N LEU A 336 -3.19 23.23 10.05
CA LEU A 336 -2.13 24.11 10.55
C LEU A 336 -2.68 25.37 11.22
N ARG A 337 -3.70 26.01 10.63
CA ARG A 337 -4.39 27.14 11.27
C ARG A 337 -5.02 26.74 12.60
N GLY A 338 -5.67 25.57 12.66
CA GLY A 338 -6.23 25.04 13.90
C GLY A 338 -5.19 24.82 14.99
N LEU A 339 -4.03 24.23 14.65
CA LEU A 339 -2.91 24.05 15.57
C LEU A 339 -2.32 25.37 16.05
N ALA A 340 -2.22 26.37 15.18
CA ALA A 340 -1.70 27.69 15.51
C ALA A 340 -2.63 28.43 16.48
N THR A 341 -3.94 28.38 16.24
CA THR A 341 -4.94 28.99 17.14
C THR A 341 -4.96 28.28 18.49
N ALA A 342 -4.87 26.94 18.53
CA ALA A 342 -4.86 26.19 19.78
C ALA A 342 -3.56 26.33 20.60
N ALA A 343 -2.52 26.92 20.02
CA ALA A 343 -1.23 27.14 20.68
C ALA A 343 -1.03 28.59 21.16
N ARG A 344 -1.97 29.48 20.86
CA ARG A 344 -2.04 30.84 21.41
C ARG A 344 -2.77 30.81 22.73
#